data_AF-A0A2D5WAI5-F1
#
_entry.id   AF-A0A2D5WAI5-F1
#
_cell.length_a   1.000
_cell.length_b   1.000
_cell.length_c   1.000
_cell.angle_alpha   90.00
_cell.angle_beta   90.00
_cell.angle_gamma   90.00
#
_symmetry.space_group_name_H-M   'P 1'
#
loop_
_entity.id
_entity.type
_entity.pdbx_description
1 polymer ?
#
loop_
_entity_poly.entity_id
_entity_poly.type
_entity_poly.pdbx_seq_one_letter_code
_entity_poly.pdbx_strand_id
1 'polypeptide(L)'
;DSFELARAAGAQVENSLTEQALVVGEFPAAFLAEVGAGLGRGQAWFEEHFNPQRVEPPAGASNQAGGGAATEGAGEAGAGSPSGTGAGTGTGTGTGEGAARKRASTEPPATETDAAPDAAQAAESASSYPLNGRLARVVLLGRDVEIFGRVVEHCAPLGRYLPQGWADSARRTHGFYWWSPTPLSVARQGERGDIDIAGHAYHQWGHLLANLAGDDGRLLPPWYDEGLAGLMEFRCHEQNRVFCRGRAPTRPASGTSAARSGAGYDRADLRGGRWRQALVGLLNKNAVGRFDKLAALEFGELTEIDTAAAMGLLAWIESRGPGALAAFHGVLRRGAPPAPGRVDPDGHARGILYDEAFGVAAGMVRQEADLAWRAWILKQ
;
A
#
# COMPACT_ATOMS: atom_id res chain seq x y z
N ASP A 1 -22.09 -1.23 -16.14
CA ASP A 1 -22.27 -1.33 -14.67
C ASP A 1 -21.80 -2.70 -14.16
N SER A 2 -21.58 -2.93 -12.85
CA SER A 2 -21.13 -4.22 -12.30
C SER A 2 -22.25 -5.26 -12.28
N PHE A 3 -23.50 -4.83 -12.07
CA PHE A 3 -24.67 -5.69 -12.30
C PHE A 3 -24.80 -6.05 -13.77
N GLU A 4 -24.53 -5.13 -14.69
CA GLU A 4 -24.47 -5.44 -16.12
C GLU A 4 -23.30 -6.33 -16.51
N LEU A 5 -22.14 -6.23 -15.85
CA LEU A 5 -20.99 -7.10 -16.06
C LEU A 5 -21.33 -8.56 -15.72
N ALA A 6 -22.06 -8.78 -14.63
CA ALA A 6 -22.52 -10.09 -14.20
C ALA A 6 -23.78 -10.57 -14.97
N ARG A 7 -24.67 -9.68 -15.40
CA ARG A 7 -25.79 -10.01 -16.31
C ARG A 7 -25.34 -10.31 -17.74
N ALA A 8 -24.35 -9.60 -18.27
CA ALA A 8 -23.76 -9.86 -19.59
C ALA A 8 -23.02 -11.21 -19.65
N ALA A 9 -22.70 -11.77 -18.48
CA ALA A 9 -22.18 -13.12 -18.33
C ALA A 9 -23.27 -14.22 -18.35
N GLY A 10 -24.56 -13.87 -18.30
CA GLY A 10 -25.68 -14.81 -18.33
C GLY A 10 -26.03 -15.46 -16.98
N ALA A 11 -25.35 -15.08 -15.90
CA ALA A 11 -25.57 -15.66 -14.57
C ALA A 11 -26.86 -15.15 -13.90
N GLN A 12 -27.46 -15.98 -13.04
CA GLN A 12 -28.27 -15.48 -11.93
C GLN A 12 -27.32 -15.00 -10.84
N VAL A 13 -27.45 -13.73 -10.46
CA VAL A 13 -26.50 -13.04 -9.59
C VAL A 13 -27.22 -12.64 -8.31
N GLU A 14 -26.90 -13.34 -7.23
CA GLU A 14 -27.32 -12.93 -5.89
C GLU A 14 -26.47 -11.73 -5.44
N ASN A 15 -27.01 -10.96 -4.49
CA ASN A 15 -26.32 -9.80 -3.95
C ASN A 15 -26.53 -9.65 -2.44
N SER A 16 -25.52 -9.12 -1.77
CA SER A 16 -25.58 -8.65 -0.38
C SER A 16 -25.05 -7.23 -0.34
N LEU A 17 -25.91 -6.29 0.07
CA LEU A 17 -25.53 -4.91 0.30
C LEU A 17 -25.14 -4.72 1.77
N THR A 18 -23.94 -4.20 1.99
CA THR A 18 -23.49 -3.66 3.28
C THR A 18 -23.38 -2.14 3.16
N GLU A 19 -23.16 -1.43 4.26
CA GLU A 19 -22.95 0.03 4.25
C GLU A 19 -21.76 0.47 3.37
N GLN A 20 -20.75 -0.40 3.20
CA GLN A 20 -19.47 -0.04 2.57
C GLN A 20 -19.13 -0.85 1.31
N ALA A 21 -19.76 -2.01 1.11
CA ALA A 21 -19.56 -2.85 -0.07
C ALA A 21 -20.86 -3.47 -0.59
N LEU A 22 -21.01 -3.48 -1.92
CA LEU A 22 -21.92 -4.36 -2.64
C LEU A 22 -21.18 -5.66 -3.00
N VAL A 23 -21.56 -6.76 -2.38
CA VAL A 23 -21.05 -8.11 -2.68
C VAL A 23 -22.02 -8.78 -3.66
N VAL A 24 -21.53 -9.22 -4.83
CA VAL A 24 -22.33 -9.86 -5.88
C VAL A 24 -21.64 -11.12 -6.39
N GLY A 25 -22.42 -12.16 -6.74
CA GLY A 25 -21.80 -13.36 -7.30
C GLY A 25 -22.73 -14.52 -7.62
N GLU A 26 -22.13 -15.58 -8.16
CA GLU A 26 -22.74 -16.87 -8.52
C GLU A 26 -22.88 -17.82 -7.31
N PHE A 27 -22.98 -17.27 -6.09
CA PHE A 27 -22.94 -18.01 -4.84
C PHE A 27 -24.25 -17.87 -4.06
N PRO A 28 -24.60 -18.82 -3.18
CA PRO A 28 -25.78 -18.71 -2.33
C PRO A 28 -25.78 -17.39 -1.53
N ALA A 29 -26.93 -16.73 -1.42
CA ALA A 29 -27.06 -15.44 -0.73
C ALA A 29 -26.51 -15.45 0.71
N ALA A 30 -26.63 -16.58 1.43
CA ALA A 30 -26.05 -16.76 2.76
C ALA A 30 -24.50 -16.64 2.78
N PHE A 31 -23.81 -17.17 1.76
CA PHE A 31 -22.36 -17.03 1.61
C PHE A 31 -21.97 -15.59 1.24
N LEU A 32 -22.71 -14.94 0.35
CA LEU A 32 -22.48 -13.53 0.02
C LEU A 32 -22.67 -12.62 1.25
N ALA A 33 -23.66 -12.92 2.09
CA ALA A 33 -23.87 -12.22 3.36
C ALA A 33 -22.76 -12.48 4.39
N GLU A 34 -22.23 -13.71 4.47
CA GLU A 34 -21.06 -14.02 5.30
C GLU A 34 -19.82 -13.22 4.85
N VAL A 35 -19.57 -13.14 3.54
CA VAL A 35 -18.51 -12.30 2.97
C VAL A 35 -18.75 -10.82 3.28
N GLY A 36 -19.98 -10.31 3.13
CA GLY A 36 -20.34 -8.95 3.54
C GLY A 36 -20.03 -8.67 5.01
N ALA A 37 -20.39 -9.59 5.92
CA ALA A 37 -20.08 -9.47 7.34
C ALA A 37 -18.58 -9.53 7.64
N GLY A 38 -17.80 -10.33 6.89
CA GLY A 38 -16.34 -10.37 6.99
C GLY A 38 -15.68 -9.07 6.58
N LEU A 39 -16.09 -8.49 5.44
CA LEU A 39 -15.63 -7.17 4.98
C LEU A 39 -15.95 -6.08 6.01
N GLY A 40 -17.12 -6.14 6.65
CA GLY A 40 -17.51 -5.24 7.75
C GLY A 40 -16.58 -5.34 8.98
N ARG A 41 -16.17 -6.55 9.38
CA ARG A 41 -15.17 -6.73 10.46
C ARG A 41 -13.82 -6.12 10.10
N GLY A 42 -13.34 -6.37 8.89
CA GLY A 42 -12.09 -5.79 8.38
C GLY A 42 -12.12 -4.26 8.29
N GLN A 43 -13.25 -3.71 7.84
CA GLN A 43 -13.49 -2.27 7.79
C GLN A 43 -13.46 -1.63 9.19
N ALA A 44 -14.16 -2.21 10.16
CA ALA A 44 -14.18 -1.71 11.54
C ALA A 44 -12.78 -1.69 12.16
N TRP A 45 -12.00 -2.77 11.95
CA TRP A 45 -10.60 -2.85 12.36
C TRP A 45 -9.73 -1.77 11.68
N PHE A 46 -9.92 -1.53 10.38
CA PHE A 46 -9.19 -0.49 9.66
C PHE A 46 -9.52 0.91 10.20
N GLU A 47 -10.80 1.23 10.39
CA GLU A 47 -11.20 2.53 10.96
C GLU A 47 -10.65 2.76 12.37
N GLU A 48 -10.60 1.72 13.21
CA GLU A 48 -9.99 1.79 14.55
C GLU A 48 -8.50 2.18 14.51
N HIS A 49 -7.76 1.68 13.53
CA HIS A 49 -6.29 1.84 13.47
C HIS A 49 -5.81 2.95 12.51
N PHE A 50 -6.65 3.38 11.59
CA PHE A 50 -6.35 4.39 10.56
C PHE A 50 -7.08 5.73 10.74
N ASN A 51 -8.07 5.85 11.64
CA ASN A 51 -8.74 7.13 11.90
C ASN A 51 -8.05 7.89 13.05
N PRO A 52 -7.32 8.99 12.77
CA PRO A 52 -6.64 9.77 13.81
C PRO A 52 -7.61 10.48 14.77
N GLN A 53 -8.87 10.74 14.37
CA GLN A 53 -9.86 11.42 15.20
C GLN A 53 -10.41 10.54 16.34
N ARG A 54 -10.19 9.21 16.30
CA ARG A 54 -10.53 8.30 17.41
C ARG A 54 -9.42 8.18 18.46
N VAL A 55 -8.27 8.82 18.24
CA VAL A 55 -7.21 8.92 19.25
C VAL A 55 -7.61 10.02 20.24
N GLU A 56 -8.24 9.64 21.35
CA GLU A 56 -8.41 10.57 22.48
C GLU A 56 -7.02 11.11 22.85
N PRO A 57 -6.83 12.45 22.95
CA PRO A 57 -5.57 13.00 23.38
C PRO A 57 -5.28 12.48 24.80
N PRO A 58 -4.03 12.06 25.10
CA PRO A 58 -3.72 11.42 26.37
C PRO A 58 -4.14 12.32 27.54
N ALA A 59 -4.96 11.77 28.44
CA ALA A 59 -5.54 12.49 29.57
C ALA A 59 -4.44 13.08 30.47
N GLY A 60 -4.11 14.35 30.23
CA GLY A 60 -2.93 15.02 30.80
C GLY A 60 -2.28 16.05 29.86
N ALA A 61 -2.56 16.02 28.55
CA ALA A 61 -2.10 17.03 27.60
C ALA A 61 -2.89 18.36 27.70
N SER A 62 -2.92 18.97 28.89
CA SER A 62 -3.44 20.33 29.07
C SER A 62 -2.44 21.35 28.49
N ASN A 63 -2.91 22.20 27.58
CA ASN A 63 -2.11 23.29 27.00
C ASN A 63 -1.58 24.28 28.06
N GLN A 64 -0.38 24.05 28.59
CA GLN A 64 0.44 25.10 29.20
C GLN A 64 1.18 25.88 28.11
N ALA A 65 0.43 26.58 27.26
CA ALA A 65 0.95 27.61 26.38
C ALA A 65 0.71 28.98 27.05
N GLY A 66 1.59 29.36 27.98
CA GLY A 66 1.38 30.55 28.81
C GLY A 66 2.65 31.20 29.37
N GLY A 67 3.24 32.11 28.59
CA GLY A 67 4.09 33.20 29.09
C GLY A 67 5.61 32.94 29.19
N GLY A 68 6.40 33.90 28.69
CA GLY A 68 7.88 33.89 28.72
C GLY A 68 8.48 34.26 27.36
N ALA A 69 8.27 35.48 26.85
CA ALA A 69 9.05 36.69 27.16
C ALA A 69 10.46 36.67 26.52
N ALA A 70 10.74 37.69 25.69
CA ALA A 70 11.93 37.77 24.85
C ALA A 70 13.15 38.35 25.57
N THR A 71 14.35 37.97 25.11
CA THR A 71 15.58 38.76 25.23
C THR A 71 16.37 38.70 23.93
N GLU A 72 16.67 39.88 23.39
CA GLU A 72 17.52 40.06 22.20
C GLU A 72 19.00 39.85 22.55
N GLY A 73 19.82 39.53 21.55
CA GLY A 73 21.28 39.44 21.67
C GLY A 73 21.94 39.52 20.30
N ALA A 74 22.60 40.65 20.01
CA ALA A 74 23.20 40.95 18.71
C ALA A 74 24.73 40.79 18.70
N GLY A 75 25.30 40.73 17.48
CA GLY A 75 26.75 40.81 17.22
C GLY A 75 27.39 39.50 16.75
N GLU A 76 28.41 39.50 15.88
CA GLU A 76 28.92 40.59 15.03
C GLU A 76 29.76 39.98 13.87
N ALA A 77 30.34 40.82 13.00
CA ALA A 77 30.98 40.41 11.75
C ALA A 77 32.31 39.63 11.91
N GLY A 78 32.65 38.83 10.90
CA GLY A 78 33.96 38.16 10.78
C GLY A 78 34.30 37.80 9.33
N ALA A 79 35.02 38.67 8.63
CA ALA A 79 35.48 38.45 7.26
C ALA A 79 36.78 37.63 7.21
N GLY A 80 36.98 36.82 6.16
CA GLY A 80 38.23 36.06 5.99
C GLY A 80 38.29 35.13 4.78
N SER A 81 38.63 35.68 3.61
CA SER A 81 39.28 34.95 2.49
C SER A 81 40.74 35.40 2.43
N PRO A 82 41.72 34.57 1.99
CA PRO A 82 42.02 34.57 0.55
C PRO A 82 42.65 33.29 -0.08
N SER A 83 42.48 33.19 -1.41
CA SER A 83 43.47 32.81 -2.46
C SER A 83 44.21 31.45 -2.49
N GLY A 84 44.27 30.85 -3.70
CA GLY A 84 45.30 29.87 -4.13
C GLY A 84 44.82 28.85 -5.18
N THR A 85 44.59 29.20 -6.46
CA THR A 85 45.53 29.18 -7.62
C THR A 85 45.93 27.81 -8.20
N GLY A 86 45.71 27.62 -9.51
CA GLY A 86 46.22 26.51 -10.37
C GLY A 86 45.12 25.90 -11.26
N ALA A 87 44.90 26.22 -12.55
CA ALA A 87 45.73 26.46 -13.75
C ALA A 87 45.96 25.20 -14.63
N GLY A 88 45.58 25.28 -15.92
CA GLY A 88 45.76 24.24 -16.96
C GLY A 88 44.51 24.07 -17.86
N THR A 89 44.34 24.83 -18.96
CA THR A 89 44.78 24.55 -20.36
C THR A 89 44.21 23.26 -20.98
N GLY A 90 43.54 23.25 -22.15
CA GLY A 90 43.13 24.34 -23.07
C GLY A 90 42.71 23.79 -24.46
N THR A 91 42.25 24.65 -25.39
CA THR A 91 41.95 24.40 -26.84
C THR A 91 40.86 23.34 -27.15
N GLY A 92 39.96 23.39 -28.15
CA GLY A 92 39.58 24.28 -29.27
C GLY A 92 38.36 23.65 -29.99
N THR A 93 37.79 24.06 -31.14
CA THR A 93 37.87 25.27 -32.00
C THR A 93 36.83 25.14 -33.14
N GLY A 94 36.13 26.22 -33.54
CA GLY A 94 35.26 26.27 -34.76
C GLY A 94 33.74 26.37 -34.48
N THR A 95 33.09 27.54 -34.59
CA THR A 95 32.60 28.28 -35.79
C THR A 95 31.41 27.66 -36.53
N GLY A 96 30.29 28.39 -36.57
CA GLY A 96 29.10 28.07 -37.37
C GLY A 96 28.02 29.16 -37.23
N GLU A 97 28.05 30.18 -38.08
CA GLU A 97 27.06 31.27 -38.13
C GLU A 97 25.71 30.81 -38.70
N GLY A 98 24.61 31.50 -38.39
CA GLY A 98 23.38 31.34 -39.18
C GLY A 98 22.09 31.97 -38.67
N ALA A 99 21.63 33.02 -39.38
CA ALA A 99 20.22 33.43 -39.52
C ALA A 99 19.43 33.89 -38.27
N ALA A 100 19.54 35.18 -37.98
CA ALA A 100 18.50 35.90 -37.24
C ALA A 100 17.17 35.95 -38.02
N ARG A 101 16.04 35.69 -37.35
CA ARG A 101 14.70 36.08 -37.83
C ARG A 101 13.90 36.75 -36.73
N LYS A 102 13.62 38.05 -36.91
CA LYS A 102 12.60 38.78 -36.16
C LYS A 102 11.24 38.09 -36.32
N ARG A 103 10.51 37.90 -35.21
CA ARG A 103 9.05 37.86 -35.20
C ARG A 103 8.54 38.80 -34.12
N ALA A 104 7.48 39.53 -34.43
CA ALA A 104 6.95 40.58 -33.57
C ALA A 104 6.09 39.99 -32.45
N SER A 105 6.06 40.66 -31.30
CA SER A 105 5.06 40.42 -30.27
C SER A 105 3.66 40.75 -30.79
N THR A 106 2.70 39.89 -30.46
CA THR A 106 1.28 40.24 -30.38
C THR A 106 0.76 39.62 -29.09
N GLU A 107 0.49 40.46 -28.10
CA GLU A 107 -0.12 40.05 -26.84
C GLU A 107 -1.60 39.69 -27.08
N PRO A 108 -2.09 38.53 -26.60
CA PRO A 108 -3.51 38.30 -26.43
C PRO A 108 -4.00 38.99 -25.13
N PRO A 109 -5.27 39.42 -25.06
CA PRO A 109 -5.79 40.12 -23.89
C PRO A 109 -5.91 39.19 -22.67
N ALA A 110 -5.76 39.77 -21.48
CA ALA A 110 -5.93 39.07 -20.22
C ALA A 110 -7.37 38.55 -20.06
N THR A 111 -7.51 37.24 -19.94
CA THR A 111 -8.73 36.61 -19.42
C THR A 111 -8.75 36.69 -17.91
N GLU A 112 -9.85 37.16 -17.33
CA GLU A 112 -10.10 37.06 -15.90
C GLU A 112 -9.95 35.61 -15.43
N THR A 113 -9.01 35.38 -14.51
CA THR A 113 -8.91 34.12 -13.79
C THR A 113 -9.90 34.13 -12.66
N ASP A 114 -11.04 33.46 -12.84
CA ASP A 114 -11.85 32.98 -11.74
C ASP A 114 -10.95 32.22 -10.76
N ALA A 115 -10.94 32.66 -9.50
CA ALA A 115 -10.13 32.04 -8.47
C ALA A 115 -10.62 30.59 -8.26
N ALA A 116 -9.76 29.63 -8.59
CA ALA A 116 -9.98 28.24 -8.20
C ALA A 116 -10.14 28.18 -6.67
N PRO A 117 -11.19 27.53 -6.13
CA PRO A 117 -11.35 27.41 -4.68
C PRO A 117 -10.14 26.69 -4.08
N ASP A 118 -9.71 27.16 -2.91
CA ASP A 118 -8.51 26.68 -2.22
C ASP A 118 -8.47 25.15 -2.15
N ALA A 119 -7.49 24.55 -2.82
CA ALA A 119 -7.25 23.11 -2.76
C ALA A 119 -6.96 22.61 -1.33
N ALA A 120 -6.58 23.52 -0.42
CA ALA A 120 -6.44 23.27 1.00
C ALA A 120 -7.80 22.96 1.69
N GLN A 121 -8.88 23.67 1.37
CA GLN A 121 -10.20 23.43 1.97
C GLN A 121 -10.91 22.18 1.42
N ALA A 122 -10.58 21.77 0.19
CA ALA A 122 -11.01 20.49 -0.36
C ALA A 122 -10.41 19.28 0.40
N ALA A 123 -9.23 19.44 1.00
CA ALA A 123 -8.59 18.38 1.80
C ALA A 123 -9.22 18.21 3.19
N GLU A 124 -9.70 19.29 3.83
CA GLU A 124 -10.29 19.24 5.17
C GLU A 124 -11.72 18.66 5.20
N SER A 125 -12.38 18.55 4.05
CA SER A 125 -13.73 17.96 3.92
C SER A 125 -13.73 16.54 3.34
N ALA A 126 -12.56 15.92 3.17
CA ALA A 126 -12.44 14.52 2.82
C ALA A 126 -13.08 13.66 3.93
N SER A 127 -14.28 13.15 3.64
CA SER A 127 -15.07 12.25 4.47
C SER A 127 -14.18 11.24 5.21
N SER A 128 -14.32 11.14 6.54
CA SER A 128 -13.46 10.32 7.42
C SER A 128 -13.57 8.80 7.21
N TYR A 129 -14.24 8.38 6.15
CA TYR A 129 -14.37 7.01 5.69
C TYR A 129 -13.37 6.75 4.56
N PRO A 130 -12.57 5.66 4.62
CA PRO A 130 -11.51 5.40 3.64
C PRO A 130 -12.00 5.26 2.19
N LEU A 131 -13.29 5.00 1.96
CA LEU A 131 -13.86 4.94 0.61
C LEU A 131 -14.24 6.33 0.03
N ASN A 132 -14.10 7.42 0.79
CA ASN A 132 -14.61 8.76 0.46
C ASN A 132 -16.12 8.74 0.13
N GLY A 133 -16.90 7.96 0.88
CA GLY A 133 -18.34 7.77 0.64
C GLY A 133 -18.71 6.95 -0.61
N ARG A 134 -17.74 6.36 -1.31
CA ARG A 134 -18.01 5.46 -2.45
C ARG A 134 -18.35 4.06 -1.95
N LEU A 135 -19.40 3.45 -2.50
CA LEU A 135 -19.67 2.03 -2.28
C LEU A 135 -18.66 1.19 -3.07
N ALA A 136 -17.88 0.35 -2.39
CA ALA A 136 -17.00 -0.59 -3.06
C ALA A 136 -17.79 -1.75 -3.68
N ARG A 137 -17.25 -2.38 -4.72
CA ARG A 137 -17.89 -3.49 -5.42
C ARG A 137 -17.01 -4.74 -5.29
N VAL A 138 -17.57 -5.82 -4.75
CA VAL A 138 -16.87 -7.09 -4.55
C VAL A 138 -17.58 -8.15 -5.39
N VAL A 139 -16.93 -8.58 -6.46
CA VAL A 139 -17.49 -9.52 -7.44
C VAL A 139 -16.88 -10.90 -7.26
N LEU A 140 -17.71 -11.85 -6.84
CA LEU A 140 -17.34 -13.25 -6.64
C LEU A 140 -17.88 -14.08 -7.81
N LEU A 141 -16.98 -14.51 -8.69
CA LEU A 141 -17.28 -15.36 -9.83
C LEU A 141 -17.03 -16.82 -9.45
N GLY A 142 -17.85 -17.74 -9.94
CA GLY A 142 -17.73 -19.16 -9.70
C GLY A 142 -16.58 -19.79 -10.50
N ARG A 143 -16.89 -20.86 -11.23
CA ARG A 143 -15.86 -21.67 -11.89
C ARG A 143 -15.58 -21.25 -13.33
N ASP A 144 -16.44 -20.46 -13.95
CA ASP A 144 -16.32 -20.09 -15.37
C ASP A 144 -15.06 -19.24 -15.65
N VAL A 145 -14.26 -19.67 -16.63
CA VAL A 145 -13.04 -18.98 -17.07
C VAL A 145 -13.30 -17.84 -18.06
N GLU A 146 -14.31 -17.99 -18.91
CA GLU A 146 -14.66 -17.03 -19.95
C GLU A 146 -15.31 -15.79 -19.35
N ILE A 147 -16.20 -15.98 -18.36
CA ILE A 147 -16.82 -14.88 -17.61
C ILE A 147 -15.74 -13.99 -16.99
N PHE A 148 -14.78 -14.59 -16.27
CA PHE A 148 -13.67 -13.84 -15.69
C PHE A 148 -12.73 -13.24 -16.74
N GLY A 149 -12.50 -13.93 -17.87
CA GLY A 149 -11.77 -13.38 -19.01
C GLY A 149 -12.39 -12.08 -19.54
N ARG A 150 -13.72 -12.10 -19.78
CA ARG A 150 -14.51 -10.92 -20.19
C ARG A 150 -14.44 -9.79 -19.16
N VAL A 151 -14.47 -10.11 -17.86
CA VAL A 151 -14.33 -9.12 -16.78
C VAL A 151 -12.95 -8.45 -16.79
N VAL A 152 -11.87 -9.22 -16.95
CA VAL A 152 -10.50 -8.69 -17.07
C VAL A 152 -10.36 -7.81 -18.32
N GLU A 153 -10.92 -8.23 -19.46
CA GLU A 153 -10.88 -7.48 -20.72
C GLU A 153 -11.66 -6.17 -20.64
N HIS A 154 -12.80 -6.14 -19.94
CA HIS A 154 -13.55 -4.92 -19.68
C HIS A 154 -12.79 -3.94 -18.77
N CYS A 155 -12.07 -4.45 -17.77
CA CYS A 155 -11.38 -3.60 -16.79
C CYS A 155 -10.01 -3.09 -17.26
N ALA A 156 -9.30 -3.87 -18.10
CA ALA A 156 -7.97 -3.52 -18.60
C ALA A 156 -7.84 -2.11 -19.25
N PRO A 157 -8.76 -1.64 -20.12
CA PRO A 157 -8.67 -0.30 -20.71
C PRO A 157 -9.08 0.84 -19.76
N LEU A 158 -9.72 0.53 -18.63
CA LEU A 158 -10.24 1.54 -17.69
C LEU A 158 -9.24 1.91 -16.59
N GLY A 159 -8.25 1.05 -16.30
CA GLY A 159 -7.30 1.27 -15.22
C GLY A 159 -6.13 2.18 -15.62
N ARG A 160 -6.14 3.41 -15.10
CA ARG A 160 -5.18 4.49 -15.42
C ARG A 160 -3.70 4.15 -15.17
N TYR A 161 -3.41 3.21 -14.26
CA TYR A 161 -2.05 2.91 -13.77
C TYR A 161 -1.69 1.41 -13.89
N LEU A 162 -2.37 0.66 -14.75
CA LEU A 162 -2.12 -0.78 -14.89
C LEU A 162 -0.80 -1.05 -15.64
N PRO A 163 0.09 -1.90 -15.10
CA PRO A 163 1.36 -2.22 -15.77
C PRO A 163 1.13 -3.09 -17.00
N GLN A 164 2.10 -3.09 -17.93
CA GLN A 164 2.09 -3.98 -19.08
C GLN A 164 1.97 -5.45 -18.64
N GLY A 165 1.06 -6.20 -19.28
CA GLY A 165 0.79 -7.60 -18.93
C GLY A 165 -0.11 -7.79 -17.69
N TRP A 166 -0.70 -6.72 -17.14
CA TRP A 166 -1.64 -6.81 -16.01
C TRP A 166 -2.78 -7.81 -16.27
N ALA A 167 -3.42 -7.75 -17.45
CA ALA A 167 -4.55 -8.62 -17.80
C ALA A 167 -4.18 -10.10 -17.72
N ASP A 168 -3.00 -10.48 -18.22
CA ASP A 168 -2.52 -11.87 -18.13
C ASP A 168 -2.15 -12.24 -16.69
N SER A 169 -1.74 -11.28 -15.86
CA SER A 169 -1.53 -11.51 -14.44
C SER A 169 -2.85 -11.78 -13.72
N ALA A 170 -3.85 -10.93 -13.91
CA ALA A 170 -5.19 -11.10 -13.36
C ALA A 170 -5.81 -12.46 -13.75
N ARG A 171 -5.71 -12.84 -15.04
CA ARG A 171 -6.16 -14.16 -15.52
C ARG A 171 -5.48 -15.33 -14.79
N ARG A 172 -4.18 -15.25 -14.52
CA ARG A 172 -3.40 -16.29 -13.80
C ARG A 172 -3.64 -16.32 -12.29
N THR A 173 -3.89 -15.17 -11.65
CA THR A 173 -4.09 -15.08 -10.20
C THR A 173 -5.53 -15.35 -9.78
N HIS A 174 -6.45 -15.50 -10.75
CA HIS A 174 -7.88 -15.72 -10.51
C HIS A 174 -8.53 -14.62 -9.65
N GLY A 175 -8.02 -13.39 -9.78
CA GLY A 175 -8.58 -12.21 -9.16
C GLY A 175 -7.70 -10.97 -9.37
N PHE A 176 -8.30 -9.81 -9.20
CA PHE A 176 -7.63 -8.51 -9.21
C PHE A 176 -8.41 -7.49 -8.36
N TYR A 177 -7.74 -6.41 -7.98
CA TYR A 177 -8.38 -5.24 -7.35
C TYR A 177 -8.02 -3.95 -8.09
N TRP A 178 -8.81 -2.92 -7.85
CA TRP A 178 -8.71 -1.55 -8.36
C TRP A 178 -9.31 -0.64 -7.29
N TRP A 179 -8.69 0.49 -6.97
CA TRP A 179 -9.26 1.47 -6.03
C TRP A 179 -9.81 2.75 -6.67
N SER A 180 -9.36 3.11 -7.88
CA SER A 180 -9.70 4.39 -8.51
C SER A 180 -10.02 4.25 -10.01
N PRO A 181 -11.13 4.84 -10.53
CA PRO A 181 -12.08 5.73 -9.83
C PRO A 181 -13.11 5.03 -8.92
N THR A 182 -13.57 3.82 -9.26
CA THR A 182 -14.63 3.09 -8.51
C THR A 182 -14.08 1.84 -7.80
N PRO A 183 -13.93 1.79 -6.47
CA PRO A 183 -13.31 0.65 -5.78
C PRO A 183 -13.95 -0.69 -6.17
N LEU A 184 -13.13 -1.61 -6.68
CA LEU A 184 -13.53 -2.88 -7.27
C LEU A 184 -12.56 -3.99 -6.84
N SER A 185 -13.13 -5.06 -6.29
CA SER A 185 -12.51 -6.35 -6.03
C SER A 185 -13.19 -7.38 -6.93
N VAL A 186 -12.41 -8.21 -7.61
CA VAL A 186 -12.90 -9.36 -8.39
C VAL A 186 -12.11 -10.60 -8.00
N ALA A 187 -12.82 -11.65 -7.63
CA ALA A 187 -12.27 -12.97 -7.33
C ALA A 187 -13.03 -14.04 -8.13
N ARG A 188 -12.33 -15.02 -8.69
CA ARG A 188 -12.92 -16.20 -9.34
C ARG A 188 -12.54 -17.45 -8.57
N GLN A 189 -13.51 -18.30 -8.20
CA GLN A 189 -13.23 -19.54 -7.46
C GLN A 189 -12.24 -20.44 -8.22
N GLY A 190 -12.56 -20.78 -9.47
CA GLY A 190 -11.81 -21.79 -10.22
C GLY A 190 -11.89 -23.16 -9.53
N GLU A 191 -10.73 -23.74 -9.21
CA GLU A 191 -10.63 -25.03 -8.49
C GLU A 191 -10.57 -24.87 -6.96
N ARG A 192 -10.62 -23.64 -6.44
CA ARG A 192 -10.46 -23.33 -5.00
C ARG A 192 -11.73 -23.60 -4.19
N GLY A 193 -11.59 -23.76 -2.87
CA GLY A 193 -12.75 -23.87 -1.98
C GLY A 193 -13.45 -22.54 -1.74
N ASP A 194 -14.70 -22.57 -1.25
CA ASP A 194 -15.48 -21.36 -0.95
C ASP A 194 -14.77 -20.44 0.07
N ILE A 195 -14.09 -21.04 1.05
CA ILE A 195 -13.29 -20.29 2.03
C ILE A 195 -12.08 -19.58 1.42
N ASP A 196 -11.52 -20.10 0.33
CA ASP A 196 -10.38 -19.48 -0.35
C ASP A 196 -10.82 -18.30 -1.24
N ILE A 197 -12.04 -18.31 -1.81
CA ILE A 197 -12.58 -17.13 -2.52
C ILE A 197 -13.03 -16.04 -1.53
N ALA A 198 -13.60 -16.41 -0.37
CA ALA A 198 -13.87 -15.46 0.72
C ALA A 198 -12.58 -14.79 1.21
N GLY A 199 -11.53 -15.56 1.50
CA GLY A 199 -10.21 -15.02 1.85
C GLY A 199 -9.64 -14.11 0.76
N HIS A 200 -9.84 -14.43 -0.52
CA HIS A 200 -9.43 -13.57 -1.63
C HIS A 200 -10.17 -12.23 -1.68
N ALA A 201 -11.46 -12.19 -1.34
CA ALA A 201 -12.19 -10.95 -1.17
C ALA A 201 -11.63 -10.12 0.00
N TYR A 202 -11.38 -10.74 1.16
CA TYR A 202 -10.85 -10.06 2.34
C TYR A 202 -9.41 -9.55 2.16
N HIS A 203 -8.57 -10.30 1.45
CA HIS A 203 -7.21 -9.90 1.12
C HIS A 203 -7.20 -8.70 0.16
N GLN A 204 -8.02 -8.76 -0.91
CA GLN A 204 -8.22 -7.62 -1.82
C GLN A 204 -8.83 -6.41 -1.10
N TRP A 205 -9.70 -6.61 -0.11
CA TRP A 205 -10.24 -5.54 0.73
C TRP A 205 -9.13 -4.75 1.46
N GLY A 206 -8.11 -5.46 1.95
CA GLY A 206 -6.95 -4.84 2.58
C GLY A 206 -6.18 -3.94 1.63
N HIS A 207 -5.89 -4.42 0.41
CA HIS A 207 -5.27 -3.59 -0.62
C HIS A 207 -6.13 -2.38 -1.00
N LEU A 208 -7.46 -2.55 -1.11
CA LEU A 208 -8.37 -1.46 -1.46
C LEU A 208 -8.33 -0.35 -0.41
N LEU A 209 -8.57 -0.67 0.86
CA LEU A 209 -8.56 0.31 1.93
C LEU A 209 -7.18 0.96 2.13
N ALA A 210 -6.11 0.16 2.02
CA ALA A 210 -4.75 0.66 2.07
C ALA A 210 -4.45 1.66 0.95
N ASN A 211 -4.80 1.36 -0.31
CA ASN A 211 -4.50 2.24 -1.44
C ASN A 211 -5.45 3.43 -1.57
N LEU A 212 -6.61 3.38 -0.91
CA LEU A 212 -7.53 4.51 -0.80
C LEU A 212 -7.14 5.51 0.30
N ALA A 213 -6.54 5.03 1.39
CA ALA A 213 -6.04 5.89 2.46
C ALA A 213 -4.93 6.83 1.93
N GLY A 214 -5.27 8.12 1.83
CA GLY A 214 -4.38 9.14 1.27
C GLY A 214 -4.03 8.92 -0.22
N ASP A 215 -4.96 8.38 -1.03
CA ASP A 215 -4.74 8.15 -2.46
C ASP A 215 -4.31 9.42 -3.22
N ASP A 216 -3.05 9.44 -3.66
CA ASP A 216 -2.45 10.44 -4.54
C ASP A 216 -1.96 9.82 -5.86
N GLY A 217 -2.35 8.57 -6.13
CA GLY A 217 -1.89 7.78 -7.28
C GLY A 217 -0.52 7.11 -7.12
N ARG A 218 0.20 7.29 -6.01
CA ARG A 218 1.42 6.51 -5.71
C ARG A 218 1.08 5.10 -5.22
N LEU A 219 1.98 4.15 -5.45
CA LEU A 219 1.82 2.76 -5.03
C LEU A 219 2.56 2.47 -3.71
N LEU A 220 1.96 1.66 -2.85
CA LEU A 220 2.58 1.25 -1.59
C LEU A 220 3.76 0.28 -1.81
N PRO A 221 4.79 0.31 -0.93
CA PRO A 221 5.87 -0.67 -0.94
C PRO A 221 5.32 -2.11 -0.84
N PRO A 222 5.87 -3.09 -1.60
CA PRO A 222 5.21 -4.39 -1.75
C PRO A 222 5.03 -5.13 -0.42
N TRP A 223 6.04 -5.09 0.46
CA TRP A 223 5.98 -5.73 1.77
C TRP A 223 4.83 -5.18 2.64
N TYR A 224 4.56 -3.88 2.55
CA TYR A 224 3.54 -3.21 3.34
C TYR A 224 2.15 -3.52 2.77
N ASP A 225 2.00 -3.42 1.44
CA ASP A 225 0.76 -3.71 0.71
C ASP A 225 0.29 -5.16 0.97
N GLU A 226 1.18 -6.15 0.81
CA GLU A 226 0.90 -7.57 1.08
C GLU A 226 0.75 -7.88 2.58
N GLY A 227 1.58 -7.28 3.44
CA GLY A 227 1.52 -7.51 4.89
C GLY A 227 0.22 -6.99 5.49
N LEU A 228 -0.26 -5.83 5.02
CA LEU A 228 -1.51 -5.23 5.47
C LEU A 228 -2.72 -5.96 4.89
N ALA A 229 -2.65 -6.42 3.63
CA ALA A 229 -3.68 -7.28 3.04
C ALA A 229 -3.81 -8.64 3.74
N GLY A 230 -2.68 -9.27 4.10
CA GLY A 230 -2.66 -10.49 4.92
C GLY A 230 -3.21 -10.27 6.33
N LEU A 231 -2.89 -9.14 6.99
CA LEU A 231 -3.52 -8.82 8.28
C LEU A 231 -5.02 -8.55 8.13
N MET A 232 -5.46 -7.83 7.11
CA MET A 232 -6.88 -7.60 6.84
C MET A 232 -7.62 -8.93 6.68
N GLU A 233 -7.11 -9.85 5.85
CA GLU A 233 -7.68 -11.18 5.66
C GLU A 233 -7.86 -11.89 7.01
N PHE A 234 -6.81 -11.90 7.83
CA PHE A 234 -6.83 -12.47 9.18
C PHE A 234 -7.85 -11.77 10.11
N ARG A 235 -8.01 -10.45 10.04
CA ARG A 235 -8.99 -9.70 10.84
C ARG A 235 -10.43 -9.93 10.37
N CYS A 236 -10.64 -10.29 9.10
CA CYS A 236 -11.95 -10.65 8.56
C CYS A 236 -12.40 -12.06 9.01
N HIS A 237 -11.53 -13.08 9.02
CA HIS A 237 -11.93 -14.48 9.29
C HIS A 237 -10.91 -15.40 9.98
N GLU A 238 -9.93 -14.83 10.68
CA GLU A 238 -8.90 -15.52 11.49
C GLU A 238 -8.01 -16.50 10.69
N GLN A 239 -7.90 -16.32 9.37
CA GLN A 239 -7.20 -17.20 8.45
C GLN A 239 -6.46 -16.40 7.36
N ASN A 240 -5.58 -17.07 6.60
CA ASN A 240 -4.80 -16.47 5.52
C ASN A 240 -4.81 -17.37 4.29
N ARG A 241 -5.96 -17.46 3.64
CA ARG A 241 -6.15 -18.24 2.42
C ARG A 241 -5.43 -17.62 1.21
N VAL A 242 -4.94 -16.40 1.31
CA VAL A 242 -4.21 -15.73 0.23
C VAL A 242 -2.83 -15.26 0.67
N PHE A 243 -1.87 -15.55 -0.20
CA PHE A 243 -0.55 -14.92 -0.24
C PHE A 243 -0.31 -14.63 -1.72
N CYS A 244 -0.28 -13.36 -2.14
CA CYS A 244 -0.16 -13.04 -3.55
C CYS A 244 1.29 -13.31 -4.00
N ARG A 245 1.47 -14.40 -4.72
CA ARG A 245 2.77 -14.76 -5.28
C ARG A 245 2.97 -14.02 -6.60
N GLY A 246 3.77 -12.97 -6.58
CA GLY A 246 4.39 -12.45 -7.80
C GLY A 246 5.20 -13.55 -8.50
N ARG A 247 5.34 -13.45 -9.82
CA ARG A 247 6.25 -14.36 -10.55
C ARG A 247 7.68 -13.94 -10.22
N ALA A 248 8.47 -14.83 -9.63
CA ALA A 248 9.90 -14.63 -9.45
C ALA A 248 10.50 -14.15 -10.79
N PRO A 249 11.23 -13.02 -10.83
CA PRO A 249 11.82 -12.54 -12.06
C PRO A 249 12.76 -13.61 -12.63
N THR A 250 12.71 -13.82 -13.95
CA THR A 250 13.53 -14.82 -14.66
C THR A 250 15.04 -14.58 -14.52
N ARG A 251 15.43 -13.41 -14.00
CA ARG A 251 16.77 -13.10 -13.51
C ARG A 251 16.66 -12.78 -12.01
N PRO A 252 17.13 -13.65 -11.10
CA PRO A 252 17.11 -13.34 -9.68
C PRO A 252 18.06 -12.18 -9.38
N ALA A 253 17.56 -11.12 -8.74
CA ALA A 253 18.41 -10.12 -8.11
C ALA A 253 19.11 -10.76 -6.90
N SER A 254 20.36 -11.21 -7.09
CA SER A 254 21.22 -11.82 -6.06
C SER A 254 20.71 -13.12 -5.41
N GLY A 255 20.85 -14.24 -6.12
CA GLY A 255 21.37 -15.53 -5.61
C GLY A 255 20.77 -16.25 -4.38
N THR A 256 19.74 -15.73 -3.70
CA THR A 256 19.33 -16.21 -2.36
C THR A 256 17.91 -16.79 -2.28
N SER A 257 17.12 -16.71 -3.35
CA SER A 257 15.70 -17.12 -3.35
C SER A 257 15.51 -18.64 -3.17
N ALA A 258 16.42 -19.46 -3.69
CA ALA A 258 16.34 -20.92 -3.66
C ALA A 258 16.49 -21.54 -2.25
N ALA A 259 17.07 -20.82 -1.29
CA ALA A 259 17.31 -21.33 0.07
C ALA A 259 16.08 -21.25 0.99
N ARG A 260 15.08 -20.40 0.67
CA ARG A 260 13.95 -20.09 1.56
C ARG A 260 12.78 -21.06 1.46
N SER A 261 12.61 -21.74 0.34
CA SER A 261 11.56 -22.77 0.14
C SER A 261 11.73 -23.99 1.04
N GLY A 262 12.92 -24.21 1.62
CA GLY A 262 13.24 -25.33 2.51
C GLY A 262 13.22 -25.01 4.02
N ALA A 263 12.71 -23.85 4.47
CA ALA A 263 12.78 -23.44 5.88
C ALA A 263 11.98 -24.34 6.88
N GLY A 264 11.24 -25.32 6.38
CA GLY A 264 10.56 -26.33 7.20
C GLY A 264 9.47 -25.75 8.10
N TYR A 265 8.64 -24.88 7.55
CA TYR A 265 7.38 -24.43 8.16
C TYR A 265 6.22 -25.16 7.48
N ASP A 266 5.12 -25.39 8.20
CA ASP A 266 3.90 -25.88 7.54
C ASP A 266 3.16 -24.70 6.89
N ARG A 267 2.89 -24.82 5.59
CA ARG A 267 2.09 -23.84 4.84
C ARG A 267 0.62 -23.87 5.30
N ALA A 268 0.13 -25.00 5.82
CA ALA A 268 -1.20 -25.10 6.41
C ALA A 268 -1.30 -24.31 7.73
N ASP A 269 -0.23 -24.18 8.51
CA ASP A 269 -0.21 -23.31 9.71
C ASP A 269 -0.36 -21.84 9.32
N LEU A 270 0.42 -21.35 8.33
CA LEU A 270 0.26 -20.00 7.80
C LEU A 270 -1.18 -19.77 7.30
N ARG A 271 -1.71 -20.67 6.47
CA ARG A 271 -3.04 -20.51 5.86
C ARG A 271 -4.20 -20.65 6.84
N GLY A 272 -4.04 -21.48 7.85
CA GLY A 272 -5.05 -21.81 8.86
C GLY A 272 -5.07 -20.89 10.08
N GLY A 273 -4.52 -19.68 9.98
CA GLY A 273 -4.55 -18.68 11.05
C GLY A 273 -3.43 -18.78 12.09
N ARG A 274 -2.65 -19.86 12.10
CA ARG A 274 -1.50 -20.06 13.01
C ARG A 274 -0.23 -19.35 12.52
N TRP A 275 -0.39 -18.24 11.80
CA TRP A 275 0.73 -17.53 11.15
C TRP A 275 1.77 -17.02 12.15
N ARG A 276 1.36 -16.60 13.36
CA ARG A 276 2.27 -16.19 14.44
C ARG A 276 3.15 -17.33 14.91
N GLN A 277 2.57 -18.52 15.15
CA GLN A 277 3.31 -19.72 15.58
C GLN A 277 4.33 -20.15 14.51
N ALA A 278 3.92 -20.17 13.25
CA ALA A 278 4.82 -20.45 12.13
C ALA A 278 5.95 -19.40 12.03
N LEU A 279 5.65 -18.11 12.23
CA LEU A 279 6.62 -17.02 12.22
C LEU A 279 7.62 -17.11 13.39
N VAL A 280 7.19 -17.50 14.59
CA VAL A 280 8.08 -17.82 15.72
C VAL A 280 9.02 -18.96 15.36
N GLY A 281 8.51 -20.03 14.75
CA GLY A 281 9.32 -21.14 14.25
C GLY A 281 10.34 -20.71 13.19
N LEU A 282 9.98 -19.80 12.30
CA LEU A 282 10.86 -19.23 11.27
C LEU A 282 11.92 -18.29 11.86
N LEU A 283 11.58 -17.48 12.86
CA LEU A 283 12.53 -16.59 13.56
C LEU A 283 13.55 -17.38 14.38
N ASN A 284 13.12 -18.42 15.11
CA ASN A 284 14.02 -19.31 15.86
C ASN A 284 15.01 -20.06 14.96
N LYS A 285 14.65 -20.29 13.69
CA LYS A 285 15.53 -20.87 12.65
C LYS A 285 16.36 -19.82 11.90
N ASN A 286 16.27 -18.54 12.25
CA ASN A 286 16.87 -17.41 11.53
C ASN A 286 16.51 -17.35 10.02
N ALA A 287 15.32 -17.84 9.66
CA ALA A 287 14.85 -17.89 8.26
C ALA A 287 14.28 -16.53 7.77
N VAL A 288 13.88 -15.67 8.70
CA VAL A 288 13.31 -14.34 8.41
C VAL A 288 14.41 -13.29 8.26
N GLY A 289 14.60 -12.77 7.05
CA GLY A 289 15.60 -11.74 6.77
C GLY A 289 15.35 -10.42 7.53
N ARG A 290 16.41 -9.62 7.73
CA ARG A 290 16.34 -8.26 8.32
C ARG A 290 15.40 -7.35 7.53
N PHE A 291 14.83 -6.34 8.20
CA PHE A 291 13.88 -5.42 7.60
C PHE A 291 14.42 -4.74 6.33
N ASP A 292 15.67 -4.28 6.31
CA ASP A 292 16.27 -3.64 5.12
C ASP A 292 16.22 -4.53 3.86
N LYS A 293 16.24 -5.86 4.01
CA LYS A 293 16.05 -6.79 2.88
C LYS A 293 14.58 -6.84 2.47
N LEU A 294 13.66 -7.02 3.42
CA LEU A 294 12.21 -7.05 3.17
C LEU A 294 11.73 -5.77 2.46
N ALA A 295 12.21 -4.63 2.95
CA ALA A 295 11.93 -3.29 2.47
C ALA A 295 12.45 -2.97 1.06
N ALA A 296 13.31 -3.83 0.51
CA ALA A 296 13.91 -3.69 -0.82
C ALA A 296 13.33 -4.68 -1.85
N LEU A 297 12.43 -5.59 -1.45
CA LEU A 297 11.86 -6.59 -2.34
C LEU A 297 10.78 -5.98 -3.25
N GLU A 298 10.88 -6.28 -4.54
CA GLU A 298 9.79 -6.04 -5.48
C GLU A 298 8.64 -7.05 -5.29
N PHE A 299 7.46 -6.73 -5.80
CA PHE A 299 6.28 -7.61 -5.69
C PHE A 299 6.51 -9.02 -6.26
N GLY A 300 7.37 -9.13 -7.29
CA GLY A 300 7.80 -10.41 -7.87
C GLY A 300 8.68 -11.27 -6.96
N GLU A 301 9.23 -10.71 -5.88
CA GLU A 301 10.29 -11.30 -5.06
C GLU A 301 9.84 -11.69 -3.65
N LEU A 302 8.68 -11.20 -3.21
CA LEU A 302 8.08 -11.56 -1.92
C LEU A 302 7.75 -13.06 -1.85
N THR A 303 8.15 -13.68 -0.74
CA THR A 303 7.74 -15.05 -0.38
C THR A 303 6.69 -15.03 0.72
N GLU A 304 6.03 -16.17 0.97
CA GLU A 304 5.05 -16.30 2.07
C GLU A 304 5.69 -16.06 3.45
N ILE A 305 7.00 -16.31 3.60
CA ILE A 305 7.79 -15.95 4.79
C ILE A 305 7.92 -14.43 4.92
N ASP A 306 8.18 -13.73 3.80
CA ASP A 306 8.34 -12.28 3.78
C ASP A 306 6.99 -11.59 4.06
N THR A 307 5.87 -12.10 3.52
CA THR A 307 4.51 -11.64 3.85
C THR A 307 4.16 -11.90 5.32
N ALA A 308 4.43 -13.09 5.86
CA ALA A 308 4.19 -13.39 7.27
C ALA A 308 5.04 -12.51 8.21
N ALA A 309 6.28 -12.20 7.82
CA ALA A 309 7.14 -11.26 8.54
C ALA A 309 6.58 -9.82 8.50
N ALA A 310 6.09 -9.38 7.33
CA ALA A 310 5.41 -8.09 7.19
C ALA A 310 4.14 -8.00 8.06
N MET A 311 3.32 -9.06 8.11
CA MET A 311 2.18 -9.16 9.02
C MET A 311 2.62 -9.07 10.49
N GLY A 312 3.70 -9.75 10.88
CA GLY A 312 4.25 -9.68 12.24
C GLY A 312 4.74 -8.29 12.62
N LEU A 313 5.41 -7.61 11.68
CA LEU A 313 5.87 -6.23 11.84
C LEU A 313 4.70 -5.24 11.96
N LEU A 314 3.66 -5.39 11.12
CA LEU A 314 2.50 -4.51 11.14
C LEU A 314 1.60 -4.75 12.37
N ALA A 315 1.45 -5.99 12.82
CA ALA A 315 0.76 -6.30 14.08
C ALA A 315 1.55 -5.79 15.31
N TRP A 316 2.88 -5.70 15.20
CA TRP A 316 3.67 -5.01 16.23
C TRP A 316 3.46 -3.49 16.19
N ILE A 317 3.42 -2.85 15.01
CA ILE A 317 3.07 -1.42 14.86
C ILE A 317 1.66 -1.15 15.42
N GLU A 318 0.69 -2.00 15.10
CA GLU A 318 -0.67 -2.00 15.67
C GLU A 318 -0.62 -1.97 17.21
N SER A 319 0.21 -2.80 17.82
CA SER A 319 0.39 -2.87 19.29
C SER A 319 1.08 -1.65 19.93
N ARG A 320 1.56 -0.67 19.15
CA ARG A 320 2.18 0.57 19.69
C ARG A 320 1.14 1.58 20.17
N GLY A 321 -0.11 1.45 19.73
CA GLY A 321 -1.25 2.23 20.21
C GLY A 321 -2.14 2.77 19.08
N PRO A 322 -3.27 3.41 19.43
CA PRO A 322 -4.19 4.01 18.47
C PRO A 322 -3.48 4.96 17.51
N GLY A 323 -3.79 4.85 16.22
CA GLY A 323 -3.20 5.69 15.16
C GLY A 323 -1.74 5.37 14.77
N ALA A 324 -1.05 4.43 15.42
CA ALA A 324 0.34 4.09 15.06
C ALA A 324 0.46 3.57 13.60
N LEU A 325 -0.49 2.73 13.16
CA LEU A 325 -0.59 2.28 11.77
C LEU A 325 -0.91 3.45 10.82
N ALA A 326 -1.80 4.37 11.21
CA ALA A 326 -2.12 5.58 10.44
C ALA A 326 -0.88 6.46 10.21
N ALA A 327 -0.10 6.71 11.27
CA ALA A 327 1.11 7.52 11.22
C ALA A 327 2.18 6.88 10.31
N PHE A 328 2.41 5.57 10.48
CA PHE A 328 3.33 4.80 9.62
C PHE A 328 2.90 4.86 8.14
N HIS A 329 1.61 4.64 7.87
CA HIS A 329 1.03 4.70 6.52
C HIS A 329 1.21 6.07 5.88
N GLY A 330 0.92 7.15 6.63
CA GLY A 330 1.03 8.52 6.15
C GLY A 330 2.44 8.87 5.69
N VAL A 331 3.47 8.40 6.41
CA VAL A 331 4.87 8.54 5.98
C VAL A 331 5.13 7.76 4.69
N LEU A 332 4.78 6.48 4.64
CA LEU A 332 5.00 5.65 3.45
C LEU A 332 4.31 6.20 2.20
N ARG A 333 3.08 6.71 2.32
CA ARG A 333 2.35 7.32 1.20
C ARG A 333 3.09 8.55 0.66
N ARG A 334 3.45 9.50 1.53
CA ARG A 334 4.16 10.73 1.15
C ARG A 334 5.50 10.46 0.46
N GLY A 335 6.25 9.48 0.98
CA GLY A 335 7.58 9.11 0.49
C GLY A 335 7.59 8.04 -0.60
N ALA A 336 6.44 7.52 -1.04
CA ALA A 336 6.41 6.51 -2.09
C ALA A 336 6.91 7.08 -3.44
N PRO A 337 7.65 6.29 -4.23
CA PRO A 337 8.06 6.72 -5.56
C PRO A 337 6.83 6.94 -6.47
N PRO A 338 6.94 7.80 -7.51
CA PRO A 338 5.89 7.96 -8.50
C PRO A 338 5.54 6.61 -9.18
N ALA A 339 4.25 6.37 -9.42
CA ALA A 339 3.80 5.21 -10.17
C ALA A 339 4.46 5.18 -11.58
N PRO A 340 4.88 3.99 -12.09
CA PRO A 340 4.58 2.65 -11.58
C PRO A 340 5.57 2.12 -10.52
N GLY A 341 6.48 2.95 -9.99
CA GLY A 341 7.42 2.54 -8.95
C GLY A 341 6.72 2.12 -7.66
N ARG A 342 7.29 1.13 -6.96
CA ARG A 342 6.88 0.69 -5.62
C ARG A 342 8.01 0.70 -4.60
N VAL A 343 9.25 0.55 -5.07
CA VAL A 343 10.48 0.61 -4.26
C VAL A 343 11.36 1.73 -4.82
N ASP A 344 11.83 2.64 -3.96
CA ASP A 344 12.85 3.61 -4.35
C ASP A 344 14.18 2.86 -4.58
N PRO A 345 14.84 2.98 -5.75
CA PRO A 345 16.11 2.32 -6.01
C PRO A 345 17.25 2.79 -5.09
N ASP A 346 17.21 4.02 -4.56
CA ASP A 346 18.20 4.50 -3.59
C ASP A 346 17.93 3.89 -2.21
N GLY A 347 18.84 3.00 -1.78
CA GLY A 347 18.81 2.41 -0.45
C GLY A 347 18.99 3.40 0.69
N HIS A 348 19.61 4.57 0.45
CA HIS A 348 19.78 5.60 1.46
C HIS A 348 18.50 6.41 1.66
N ALA A 349 17.93 6.98 0.58
CA ALA A 349 16.62 7.64 0.62
C ALA A 349 15.52 6.74 1.22
N ARG A 350 15.48 5.48 0.78
CA ARG A 350 14.58 4.45 1.33
C ARG A 350 14.83 4.19 2.83
N GLY A 351 16.09 4.21 3.28
CA GLY A 351 16.44 4.10 4.70
C GLY A 351 15.91 5.25 5.54
N ILE A 352 16.07 6.49 5.06
CA ILE A 352 15.55 7.71 5.71
C ILE A 352 14.02 7.64 5.85
N LEU A 353 13.33 7.24 4.78
CA LEU A 353 11.86 7.10 4.78
C LEU A 353 11.38 6.15 5.88
N TYR A 354 12.03 5.00 6.05
CA TYR A 354 11.64 4.05 7.08
C TYR A 354 12.06 4.48 8.48
N ASP A 355 13.15 5.22 8.65
CA ASP A 355 13.49 5.82 9.95
C ASP A 355 12.45 6.87 10.38
N GLU A 356 11.94 7.70 9.46
CA GLU A 356 10.79 8.59 9.72
C GLU A 356 9.54 7.77 10.09
N ALA A 357 9.22 6.73 9.32
CA ALA A 357 8.02 5.92 9.52
C ALA A 357 8.00 5.22 10.88
N PHE A 358 9.10 4.58 11.29
CA PHE A 358 9.22 3.99 12.62
C PHE A 358 9.35 5.05 13.73
N GLY A 359 9.95 6.20 13.44
CA GLY A 359 10.02 7.34 14.34
C GLY A 359 8.64 7.81 14.77
N VAL A 360 7.74 8.08 13.81
CA VAL A 360 6.37 8.56 14.11
C VAL A 360 5.46 7.48 14.70
N ALA A 361 5.64 6.21 14.32
CA ALA A 361 4.73 5.12 14.70
C ALA A 361 5.12 4.39 16.00
N ALA A 362 6.41 4.38 16.34
CA ALA A 362 6.95 3.59 17.43
C ALA A 362 7.96 4.32 18.34
N GLY A 363 8.45 5.50 17.93
CA GLY A 363 9.41 6.31 18.67
C GLY A 363 10.86 5.81 18.58
N MET A 364 11.24 5.14 17.50
CA MET A 364 12.55 4.47 17.33
C MET A 364 13.00 4.38 15.87
N VAL A 365 14.29 4.22 15.63
CA VAL A 365 14.83 4.06 14.25
C VAL A 365 14.62 2.65 13.71
N ARG A 366 14.76 2.42 12.39
CA ARG A 366 14.36 1.13 11.78
C ARG A 366 15.14 -0.07 12.28
N GLN A 367 16.41 0.10 12.67
CA GLN A 367 17.24 -1.01 13.18
C GLN A 367 16.78 -1.48 14.56
N GLU A 368 16.33 -0.55 15.40
CA GLU A 368 15.74 -0.80 16.72
C GLU A 368 14.36 -1.43 16.56
N ALA A 369 13.52 -0.89 15.66
CA ALA A 369 12.24 -1.47 15.31
C ALA A 369 12.37 -2.94 14.83
N ASP A 370 13.33 -3.22 13.93
CA ASP A 370 13.59 -4.58 13.43
C ASP A 370 14.08 -5.57 14.50
N LEU A 371 14.58 -5.09 15.64
CA LEU A 371 14.85 -5.93 16.82
C LEU A 371 13.62 -6.04 17.71
N ALA A 372 12.90 -4.94 17.93
CA ALA A 372 11.75 -4.86 18.82
C ALA A 372 10.58 -5.74 18.36
N TRP A 373 10.18 -5.70 17.09
CA TRP A 373 9.05 -6.51 16.61
C TRP A 373 9.34 -8.02 16.67
N ARG A 374 10.59 -8.43 16.42
CA ARG A 374 11.04 -9.84 16.52
C ARG A 374 10.99 -10.30 17.97
N ALA A 375 11.54 -9.51 18.88
CA ALA A 375 11.51 -9.80 20.31
C ALA A 375 10.09 -9.76 20.89
N TRP A 376 9.16 -9.03 20.27
CA TRP A 376 7.74 -9.05 20.60
C TRP A 376 7.03 -10.31 20.08
N ILE A 377 7.22 -10.70 18.81
CA ILE A 377 6.65 -11.93 18.24
C ILE A 377 7.13 -13.18 18.99
N LEU A 378 8.40 -13.24 19.39
CA LEU A 378 8.96 -14.37 20.15
C LEU A 378 8.40 -14.51 21.57
N LYS A 379 7.53 -13.60 22.01
CA LYS A 379 6.83 -13.63 23.31
C LYS A 379 5.31 -13.87 23.18
N GLN A 380 4.78 -14.04 21.97
CA GLN A 380 3.35 -14.31 21.70
C GLN A 380 3.01 -15.80 21.80
#